data_AF-K2ELH4-F1
#
_entry.id   AF-K2ELH4-F1
#
_cell.length_a   1.000
_cell.length_b   1.000
_cell.length_c   1.000
_cell.angle_alpha   90.00
_cell.angle_beta   90.00
_cell.angle_gamma   90.00
#
_symmetry.space_group_name_H-M   'P 1'
#
loop_
_entity.id
_entity.type
_entity.pdbx_description
1 polymer ?
#
loop_
_entity_poly.entity_id
_entity_poly.type
_entity_poly.pdbx_seq_one_letter_code
_entity_poly.pdbx_strand_id
1 'polypeptide(L)'
;MKDFKLEHNLIGEENWPEIASVYVAGNKKALLTNPEKDDEYNEAVIQSWEKVVILHAMAPKPTKFHVGFTDKFATKFLKHEFVSDLKFAMRIGPKNFQVLALPKNIEDKIILEIVETTTVDDEKYKDLILI
;
A
#
# COMPACT_ATOMS: atom_id res chain seq x y z
N MET A 1 -22.77 -30.36 10.95
CA MET A 1 -21.92 -29.16 10.80
C MET A 1 -21.84 -28.47 12.15
N LYS A 2 -20.71 -27.81 12.49
CA LYS A 2 -20.61 -27.00 13.72
C LYS A 2 -20.98 -25.56 13.37
N ASP A 3 -21.94 -24.98 14.07
CA ASP A 3 -22.30 -23.57 13.91
C ASP A 3 -21.29 -22.70 14.65
N PHE A 4 -20.66 -21.77 13.91
CA PHE A 4 -19.87 -20.70 14.51
C PHE A 4 -20.84 -19.62 14.99
N LYS A 5 -20.82 -19.35 16.30
CA LYS A 5 -21.71 -18.35 16.88
C LYS A 5 -21.45 -16.97 16.27
N LEU A 6 -22.53 -16.19 16.10
CA LEU A 6 -22.49 -14.83 15.55
C LEU A 6 -21.54 -13.88 16.30
N GLU A 7 -21.40 -14.05 17.62
CA GLU A 7 -20.44 -13.30 18.46
C GLU A 7 -18.96 -13.52 18.08
N HIS A 8 -18.67 -14.55 17.28
CA HIS A 8 -17.35 -14.89 16.75
C HIS A 8 -17.33 -14.93 15.21
N ASN A 9 -18.42 -14.53 14.56
CA ASN A 9 -18.44 -14.37 13.12
C ASN A 9 -18.36 -12.89 12.79
N LEU A 10 -17.49 -12.54 11.85
CA LEU A 10 -17.38 -11.20 11.33
C LEU A 10 -18.50 -10.98 10.30
N ILE A 11 -19.76 -11.38 10.57
CA ILE A 11 -20.90 -11.19 9.68
C ILE A 11 -21.87 -10.23 10.39
N GLY A 12 -21.96 -9.01 9.87
CA GLY A 12 -22.67 -7.88 10.50
C GLY A 12 -21.78 -6.63 10.51
N GLU A 13 -22.19 -5.58 9.78
CA GLU A 13 -21.38 -4.41 9.41
C GLU A 13 -20.72 -3.66 10.58
N GLU A 14 -21.29 -3.69 11.78
CA GLU A 14 -20.87 -2.82 12.89
C GLU A 14 -19.47 -3.12 13.45
N ASN A 15 -18.89 -4.30 13.18
CA ASN A 15 -17.58 -4.70 13.72
C ASN A 15 -16.62 -5.27 12.66
N TRP A 16 -16.86 -5.03 11.37
CA TRP A 16 -15.95 -5.53 10.35
C TRP A 16 -14.61 -4.80 10.46
N PRO A 17 -13.49 -5.52 10.64
CA PRO A 17 -12.20 -4.87 10.65
C PRO A 17 -11.94 -4.22 9.29
N GLU A 18 -11.76 -2.91 9.29
CA GLU A 18 -11.43 -2.18 8.08
C GLU A 18 -9.92 -2.23 7.82
N ILE A 19 -9.55 -2.63 6.60
CA ILE A 19 -8.17 -2.53 6.15
C ILE A 19 -7.92 -1.07 5.76
N ALA A 20 -6.97 -0.45 6.45
CA ALA A 20 -6.55 0.91 6.15
C ALA A 20 -6.09 1.00 4.69
N SER A 21 -6.71 1.92 3.94
CA SER A 21 -6.42 2.09 2.52
C SER A 21 -6.47 3.54 2.08
N VAL A 22 -5.65 3.87 1.09
CA VAL A 22 -5.68 5.18 0.44
C VAL A 22 -5.69 5.02 -1.08
N TYR A 23 -6.44 5.88 -1.75
CA TYR A 23 -6.50 5.93 -3.20
C TYR A 23 -5.45 6.88 -3.75
N VAL A 24 -4.66 6.41 -4.71
CA VAL A 24 -3.60 7.18 -5.36
C VAL A 24 -3.92 7.32 -6.84
N ALA A 25 -3.98 8.57 -7.30
CA ALA A 25 -4.16 8.87 -8.71
C ALA A 25 -2.87 8.54 -9.48
N GLY A 26 -3.01 7.85 -10.61
CA GLY A 26 -1.92 7.51 -11.50
C GLY A 26 -1.38 8.72 -12.26
N ASN A 27 -0.12 8.63 -12.66
CA ASN A 27 0.54 9.62 -13.49
C ASN A 27 0.46 9.20 -14.96
N LYS A 28 -0.48 9.77 -15.72
CA LYS A 28 -0.67 9.44 -17.16
C LYS A 28 0.58 9.64 -18.04
N LYS A 29 1.59 10.39 -17.57
CA LYS A 29 2.86 10.58 -18.28
C LYS A 29 3.88 9.46 -18.02
N ALA A 30 3.65 8.60 -17.02
CA ALA A 30 4.52 7.47 -16.70
C ALA A 30 4.45 6.41 -17.80
N LEU A 31 5.57 5.75 -18.05
CA LEU A 31 5.66 4.66 -19.00
C LEU A 31 4.86 3.44 -18.53
N LEU A 32 4.25 2.73 -19.46
CA LEU A 32 3.53 1.48 -19.18
C LEU A 32 4.50 0.30 -19.20
N THR A 33 4.33 -0.63 -18.26
CA THR A 33 4.95 -1.96 -18.31
C THR A 33 4.42 -2.74 -19.52
N ASN A 34 5.25 -3.63 -20.07
CA ASN A 34 4.90 -4.46 -21.22
C ASN A 34 4.85 -5.95 -20.82
N PRO A 35 3.68 -6.61 -20.89
CA PRO A 35 3.55 -8.03 -20.51
C PRO A 35 4.26 -9.01 -21.45
N GLU A 36 4.69 -8.57 -22.64
CA GLU A 36 5.48 -9.39 -23.59
C GLU A 36 6.99 -9.29 -23.35
N LYS A 37 7.42 -8.39 -22.45
CA LYS A 37 8.82 -8.22 -22.05
C LYS A 37 9.09 -8.96 -20.74
N ASP A 38 10.36 -9.19 -20.46
CA ASP A 38 10.82 -9.82 -19.23
C ASP A 38 10.68 -8.91 -18.00
N ASP A 39 10.94 -9.50 -16.83
CA ASP A 39 10.84 -8.82 -15.55
C ASP A 39 11.89 -7.70 -15.42
N GLU A 40 13.09 -7.88 -15.98
CA GLU A 40 14.18 -6.88 -15.92
C GLU A 40 13.80 -5.59 -16.68
N TYR A 41 13.24 -5.72 -17.88
CA TYR A 41 12.72 -4.58 -18.62
C TYR A 41 11.62 -3.85 -17.84
N ASN A 42 10.67 -4.60 -17.27
CA ASN A 42 9.55 -4.01 -16.53
C ASN A 42 10.01 -3.36 -15.22
N GLU A 43 11.02 -3.92 -14.56
CA GLU A 43 11.66 -3.29 -13.41
C GLU A 43 12.31 -1.96 -13.80
N ALA A 44 13.04 -1.90 -14.92
CA ALA A 44 13.64 -0.66 -15.41
C ALA A 44 12.58 0.42 -15.70
N VAL A 45 11.43 0.03 -16.29
CA VAL A 45 10.29 0.93 -16.51
C VAL A 45 9.73 1.46 -15.19
N ILE A 46 9.56 0.60 -14.18
CA ILE A 46 9.06 1.03 -12.86
C ILE A 46 10.07 1.98 -12.19
N GLN A 47 11.37 1.66 -12.25
CA GLN A 47 12.42 2.50 -11.69
C GLN A 47 12.53 3.87 -12.38
N SER A 48 12.06 3.99 -13.62
CA SER A 48 12.00 5.28 -14.34
C SER A 48 10.83 6.18 -13.90
N TRP A 49 9.90 5.72 -13.06
CA TRP A 49 8.77 6.52 -12.61
C TRP A 49 9.17 7.52 -11.52
N GLU A 50 9.40 8.77 -11.91
CA GLU A 50 9.89 9.80 -10.98
C GLU A 50 8.89 10.21 -9.90
N LYS A 51 7.57 10.12 -10.17
CA LYS A 51 6.55 10.55 -9.22
C LYS A 51 6.35 9.51 -8.12
N VAL A 52 6.30 9.98 -6.89
CA VAL A 52 6.06 9.17 -5.69
C VAL A 52 4.97 9.77 -4.83
N VAL A 53 4.23 8.91 -4.13
CA VAL A 53 3.36 9.31 -3.02
C VAL A 53 4.09 9.02 -1.72
N ILE A 54 4.08 9.99 -0.80
CA ILE A 54 4.59 9.81 0.55
C ILE A 54 3.44 9.41 1.45
N LEU A 55 3.60 8.29 2.13
CA LEU A 55 2.59 7.68 2.98
C LEU A 55 3.08 7.63 4.42
N HIS A 56 2.15 7.69 5.35
CA HIS A 56 2.41 7.53 6.77
C HIS A 56 1.46 6.50 7.36
N ALA A 57 2.02 5.42 7.88
CA ALA A 57 1.28 4.36 8.54
C ALA A 57 1.43 4.51 10.06
N MET A 58 0.33 4.77 10.76
CA MET A 58 0.28 5.01 12.21
C MET A 58 -0.62 3.99 12.90
N ALA A 59 -0.39 3.76 14.19
CA ALA A 59 -1.27 2.97 15.04
C ALA A 59 -1.17 3.43 16.51
N PRO A 60 -2.17 3.16 17.36
CA PRO A 60 -2.13 3.54 18.79
C PRO A 60 -1.02 2.85 19.60
N LYS A 61 -0.52 1.72 19.10
CA LYS A 61 0.59 0.94 19.64
C LYS A 61 1.45 0.47 18.46
N PRO A 62 2.74 0.10 18.67
CA PRO A 62 3.55 -0.50 17.62
C PRO A 62 2.88 -1.76 17.05
N THR A 63 2.43 -1.67 15.79
CA THR A 63 1.67 -2.71 15.10
C THR A 63 2.42 -3.17 13.87
N LYS A 64 2.50 -4.48 13.69
CA LYS A 64 3.14 -5.12 12.52
C LYS A 64 2.17 -5.19 11.36
N PHE A 65 2.63 -4.86 10.16
CA PHE A 65 1.78 -4.83 8.98
C PHE A 65 2.54 -5.12 7.67
N HIS A 66 1.78 -5.45 6.63
CA HIS A 66 2.26 -5.57 5.26
C HIS A 66 1.70 -4.44 4.39
N VAL A 67 2.50 -3.95 3.45
CA VAL A 67 2.03 -2.99 2.44
C VAL A 67 1.44 -3.78 1.27
N GLY A 68 0.18 -3.51 0.94
CA GLY A 68 -0.53 -4.05 -0.20
C GLY A 68 -0.83 -2.98 -1.25
N PHE A 69 -1.08 -3.41 -2.48
CA PHE A 69 -1.52 -2.55 -3.57
C PHE A 69 -2.52 -3.28 -4.46
N THR A 70 -3.54 -2.55 -4.92
CA THR A 70 -4.60 -3.10 -5.78
C THR A 70 -5.03 -2.13 -6.87
N ASP A 71 -5.34 -2.68 -8.05
CA ASP A 71 -5.78 -1.93 -9.23
C ASP A 71 -7.25 -2.23 -9.63
N LYS A 72 -8.06 -2.64 -8.64
CA LYS A 72 -9.43 -3.19 -8.73
C LYS A 72 -9.54 -4.64 -9.18
N PHE A 73 -8.55 -5.17 -9.91
CA PHE A 73 -8.62 -6.54 -10.45
C PHE A 73 -7.71 -7.51 -9.70
N ALA A 74 -6.55 -7.04 -9.27
CA ALA A 74 -5.60 -7.84 -8.52
C ALA A 74 -5.14 -7.09 -7.27
N THR A 75 -4.98 -7.82 -6.17
CA THR A 75 -4.33 -7.32 -4.97
C THR A 75 -3.03 -8.08 -4.77
N LYS A 76 -1.93 -7.34 -4.66
CA LYS A 76 -0.61 -7.88 -4.30
C LYS A 76 -0.14 -7.23 -3.01
N PHE A 77 0.81 -7.86 -2.33
CA PHE A 77 1.40 -7.31 -1.12
C PHE A 77 2.89 -7.67 -1.03
N LEU A 78 3.64 -6.81 -0.37
CA LEU A 78 5.03 -7.08 -0.01
C LEU A 78 5.08 -8.08 1.13
N LYS A 79 5.90 -9.13 0.96
CA LYS A 79 6.15 -10.11 2.03
C LYS A 79 6.92 -9.51 3.21
N HIS A 80 7.55 -8.35 3.02
CA HIS A 80 8.25 -7.65 4.09
C HIS A 80 7.25 -7.17 5.16
N GLU A 81 7.63 -7.33 6.42
CA GLU A 81 6.85 -6.89 7.59
C GLU A 81 7.39 -5.54 8.06
N PHE A 82 6.51 -4.55 8.14
CA PHE A 82 6.81 -3.23 8.67
C PHE A 82 6.19 -3.05 10.07
N VAL A 83 6.63 -2.01 10.77
CA VAL A 83 6.07 -1.58 12.07
C VAL A 83 5.52 -0.18 11.91
N SER A 84 4.35 0.10 12.49
CA SER A 84 3.66 1.40 12.47
C SER A 84 4.51 2.54 13.04
N ASP A 85 4.09 3.78 12.79
CA ASP A 85 4.89 5.01 12.90
C ASP A 85 6.00 5.08 11.82
N LEU A 86 5.64 4.64 10.61
CA LEU A 86 6.53 4.56 9.46
C LEU A 86 6.07 5.48 8.35
N LYS A 87 6.99 6.33 7.88
CA LYS A 87 6.86 7.03 6.60
C LYS A 87 7.60 6.26 5.52
N PHE A 88 6.98 6.14 4.36
CA PHE A 88 7.58 5.50 3.20
C PHE A 88 7.08 6.16 1.91
N ALA A 89 7.89 6.07 0.87
CA ALA A 89 7.54 6.54 -0.46
C ALA A 89 7.13 5.34 -1.32
N MET A 90 6.27 5.59 -2.31
CA MET A 90 5.90 4.56 -3.27
C MET A 90 5.70 5.17 -4.66
N ARG A 91 6.25 4.50 -5.69
CA ARG A 91 6.20 5.02 -7.07
C ARG A 91 4.77 5.05 -7.63
N ILE A 92 4.47 6.09 -8.41
CA ILE A 92 3.18 6.30 -9.05
C ILE A 92 3.28 5.96 -10.52
N GLY A 93 2.73 4.81 -10.88
CA GLY A 93 2.58 4.38 -12.27
C GLY A 93 1.44 5.08 -13.02
N PRO A 94 1.16 4.66 -14.26
CA PRO A 94 0.20 5.34 -15.13
C PRO A 94 -1.27 5.14 -14.76
N LYS A 95 -1.59 4.10 -13.99
CA LYS A 95 -2.95 3.76 -13.58
C LYS A 95 -3.18 4.16 -12.13
N ASN A 96 -4.43 4.49 -11.81
CA ASN A 96 -4.84 4.69 -10.42
C ASN A 96 -4.82 3.36 -9.68
N PHE A 97 -4.54 3.42 -8.39
CA PHE A 97 -4.44 2.23 -7.56
C PHE A 97 -4.73 2.58 -6.10
N GLN A 98 -4.97 1.57 -5.28
CA GLN A 98 -5.09 1.72 -3.84
C GLN A 98 -3.91 1.09 -3.14
N VAL A 99 -3.49 1.71 -2.06
CA VAL A 99 -2.46 1.20 -1.14
C VAL A 99 -3.17 0.73 0.10
N LEU A 100 -2.76 -0.43 0.61
CA LEU A 100 -3.34 -1.06 1.78
C LEU A 100 -2.25 -1.18 2.86
N ALA A 101 -2.59 -0.93 4.11
CA ALA A 101 -1.79 -1.36 5.25
C ALA A 101 -2.51 -2.53 5.92
N LEU A 102 -2.05 -3.74 5.64
CA LEU A 102 -2.64 -5.00 6.10
C LEU A 102 -2.05 -5.35 7.47
N PRO A 103 -2.78 -5.18 8.58
CA PRO A 103 -2.25 -5.53 9.88
C PRO A 103 -2.04 -7.04 9.98
N LYS A 104 -0.99 -7.47 10.67
CA LYS A 104 -0.69 -8.90 10.88
C LYS A 104 -1.78 -9.58 11.72
N ASN A 105 -2.32 -8.85 12.68
CA ASN A 105 -3.55 -9.20 13.39
C ASN A 105 -4.67 -8.30 12.88
N ILE A 106 -5.73 -8.88 12.31
CA ILE A 106 -6.80 -8.12 11.66
C ILE A 106 -7.55 -7.18 12.63
N GLU A 107 -7.51 -7.45 13.94
CA GLU A 107 -8.10 -6.60 14.96
C GLU A 107 -7.28 -5.34 15.28
N ASP A 108 -5.99 -5.31 14.89
CA ASP A 108 -5.14 -4.16 15.15
C ASP A 108 -5.48 -3.02 14.17
N LYS A 109 -5.84 -1.87 14.74
CA LYS A 109 -6.15 -0.66 13.98
C LYS A 109 -4.88 -0.01 13.45
N ILE A 110 -4.84 0.18 12.13
CA ILE A 110 -3.85 1.00 11.43
C ILE A 110 -4.56 2.17 10.79
N ILE A 111 -3.88 3.32 10.75
CA ILE A 111 -4.27 4.50 9.99
C ILE A 111 -3.21 4.66 8.90
N LEU A 112 -3.65 4.80 7.65
CA LEU A 112 -2.79 5.08 6.51
C LEU A 112 -3.23 6.41 5.91
N GLU A 113 -2.29 7.35 5.78
CA GLU A 113 -2.57 8.67 5.20
C GLU A 113 -1.58 9.01 4.09
N ILE A 114 -2.04 9.82 3.13
CA ILE A 114 -1.18 10.48 2.16
C ILE A 114 -0.66 11.76 2.79
N VAL A 115 0.66 11.86 2.92
CA VAL A 115 1.33 13.08 3.38
C VAL A 115 1.39 14.09 2.23
N GLU A 116 1.96 13.68 1.09
CA GLU A 116 1.99 14.47 -0.14
C GLU A 116 2.39 13.61 -1.36
N THR A 117 2.34 14.21 -2.54
CA THR A 117 2.87 13.63 -3.78
C THR A 117 4.03 14.48 -4.27
N THR A 118 5.17 13.86 -4.51
CA THR A 118 6.42 14.53 -4.89
C THR A 118 7.21 13.70 -5.93
N THR A 119 8.51 13.88 -6.02
CA THR A 119 9.45 13.13 -6.87
C THR A 119 10.47 12.35 -6.06
N VAL A 120 11.06 11.31 -6.64
CA VAL A 120 12.13 10.51 -6.01
C VAL A 120 13.34 11.34 -5.57
N ASP A 121 13.63 12.45 -6.25
CA ASP A 121 14.78 13.31 -5.96
C ASP A 121 14.47 14.42 -4.93
N ASP A 122 13.33 14.34 -4.24
CA ASP A 122 13.00 15.31 -3.19
C ASP A 122 13.88 15.09 -1.96
N GLU A 123 14.84 16.00 -1.75
CA GLU A 123 15.79 15.98 -0.64
C GLU A 123 15.13 15.84 0.74
N LYS A 124 13.88 16.28 0.90
CA LYS A 124 13.12 16.14 2.15
C LYS A 124 12.90 14.67 2.54
N TYR A 125 12.94 13.75 1.56
CA TYR A 125 12.53 12.35 1.70
C TYR A 125 13.60 11.34 1.28
N LYS A 126 14.83 11.77 1.04
CA LYS A 126 15.91 10.90 0.56
C LYS A 126 16.22 9.68 1.44
N ASP A 127 15.92 9.77 2.75
CA ASP A 127 16.17 8.71 3.71
C ASP A 127 14.96 7.76 3.88
N LEU A 128 13.85 8.00 3.17
CA LEU A 128 12.69 7.11 3.23
C LEU A 128 12.91 5.83 2.43
N ILE A 129 12.29 4.75 2.90
CA ILE A 129 12.14 3.53 2.11
C ILE A 129 11.29 3.87 0.88
N LEU A 130 11.82 3.58 -0.30
CA LEU A 130 11.10 3.68 -1.57
C LEU A 130 10.61 2.29 -1.98
N ILE A 131 9.30 2.19 -2.17
CA ILE A 131 8.58 0.99 -2.62
C ILE A 131 8.17 1.11 -4.09
#